data_AF-A0A090Y9Z0-F1
#
_entry.id   AF-A0A090Y9Z0-F1
#
_cell.length_a   1.000
_cell.length_b   1.000
_cell.length_c   1.000
_cell.angle_alpha   90.00
_cell.angle_beta   90.00
_cell.angle_gamma   90.00
#
_symmetry.space_group_name_H-M   'P 1'
#
loop_
_entity.id
_entity.type
_entity.pdbx_description
1 polymer ?
#
loop_
_entity_poly.entity_id
_entity_poly.type
_entity_poly.pdbx_seq_one_letter_code
_entity_poly.pdbx_strand_id
1 'polypeptide(L)'
;MNRKWSAAVILVMVAALVLSGCGGGKGASGGGSAEGGKEKVNLTFSVWGDVNAGANEQKLADEFNAAHPDIQVKFEPIPSDGYGTKLTTSLAAGQAPDVFLIGEGDYFKYVDKGVIEPLDDYLKNDSSFSLDIFQKDLIDNMKINGKQYYLPKDFNPLALWYNKRMFDEAQLPYPTDDWTWDDLIAAAQKLTKKDGGKYTQFGFNATKWEYPIYTYLWDHGTDIANEDGTQAEGYINGDKTVAALEKYVALSKGEGRVSPTPQDTETMGGDSSMFMTDKLAMMVTGRWIKGDLDKSDVQYGSALIPKGEDGTRTSIIASAGWAVNAASKHKQEAYELVKWLSGTDAQKLRAENSKVLPATVAELDQVKEAEVADKPVIEMMNYAKKPVTMRSANGPVFVEEFTKALEKILLGKQDVKGALDEAAKNVDGKIK
;
A
#
# COMPACT_ATOMS: atom_id res chain seq x y z
N MET A 1 -2.41 -25.06 -53.01
CA MET A 1 -2.52 -26.42 -53.59
C MET A 1 -1.46 -27.30 -52.96
N ASN A 2 -1.63 -28.55 -52.54
CA ASN A 2 -2.79 -29.38 -52.22
C ASN A 2 -2.25 -30.62 -51.46
N ARG A 3 -2.88 -30.95 -50.31
CA ARG A 3 -3.29 -32.29 -49.83
C ARG A 3 -2.20 -33.39 -49.64
N LYS A 4 -1.91 -33.85 -48.41
CA LYS A 4 -2.70 -34.73 -47.50
C LYS A 4 -2.60 -36.25 -47.83
N TRP A 5 -2.30 -37.03 -46.77
CA TRP A 5 -2.49 -38.49 -46.50
C TRP A 5 -1.23 -39.39 -46.61
N SER A 6 -0.99 -40.45 -45.82
CA SER A 6 -1.55 -41.03 -44.59
C SER A 6 -0.68 -42.23 -44.16
N ALA A 7 -0.63 -42.52 -42.86
CA ALA A 7 -0.54 -43.86 -42.19
C ALA A 7 0.64 -44.83 -42.42
N ALA A 8 1.30 -45.25 -41.33
CA ALA A 8 1.31 -46.63 -40.77
C ALA A 8 2.48 -46.84 -39.77
N VAL A 9 2.21 -47.11 -38.49
CA VAL A 9 2.34 -48.40 -37.77
C VAL A 9 3.79 -48.81 -37.44
N ILE A 10 4.09 -49.01 -36.15
CA ILE A 10 4.56 -50.28 -35.54
C ILE A 10 4.67 -50.11 -34.01
N LEU A 11 3.77 -50.80 -33.31
CA LEU A 11 3.87 -51.30 -31.93
C LEU A 11 5.03 -52.31 -31.83
N VAL A 12 5.66 -52.46 -30.64
CA VAL A 12 6.03 -53.73 -29.97
C VAL A 12 7.13 -53.47 -28.93
N MET A 13 6.80 -53.65 -27.64
CA MET A 13 7.55 -54.39 -26.59
C MET A 13 7.16 -53.93 -25.19
N VAL A 14 6.10 -54.53 -24.65
CA VAL A 14 5.90 -54.75 -23.21
C VAL A 14 5.77 -56.26 -23.03
N ALA A 15 6.67 -56.89 -22.27
CA ALA A 15 6.36 -57.93 -21.28
C ALA A 15 7.62 -58.63 -20.71
N ALA A 16 7.69 -58.58 -19.38
CA ALA A 16 8.10 -59.65 -18.46
C ALA A 16 9.58 -60.08 -18.31
N LEU A 17 10.10 -59.96 -17.08
CA LEU A 17 10.86 -60.94 -16.28
C LEU A 17 11.30 -60.26 -14.95
N VAL A 18 11.29 -60.79 -13.73
CA VAL A 18 10.61 -61.89 -12.99
C VAL A 18 10.93 -61.66 -11.50
N LEU A 19 10.05 -62.11 -10.60
CA LEU A 19 10.20 -62.18 -9.13
C LEU A 19 11.41 -63.01 -8.66
N SER A 20 12.08 -62.57 -7.57
CA SER A 20 12.75 -63.37 -6.51
C SER A 20 13.27 -62.40 -5.43
N GLY A 21 13.07 -62.55 -4.12
CA GLY A 21 12.45 -63.62 -3.34
C GLY A 21 12.22 -63.23 -1.88
N CYS A 22 11.40 -64.04 -1.21
CA CYS A 22 11.26 -64.08 0.25
C CYS A 22 12.42 -64.88 0.87
N GLY A 23 12.95 -64.42 2.00
CA GLY A 23 13.83 -65.20 2.88
C GLY A 23 13.78 -64.63 4.30
N GLY A 24 13.09 -65.32 5.20
CA GLY A 24 12.87 -64.90 6.59
C GLY A 24 14.09 -65.08 7.50
N GLY A 25 14.23 -64.17 8.45
CA GLY A 25 15.12 -64.27 9.61
C GLY A 25 14.42 -63.69 10.85
N LYS A 26 14.34 -64.50 11.90
CA LYS A 26 13.58 -64.27 13.13
C LYS A 26 14.50 -63.65 14.20
N GLY A 27 14.08 -62.54 14.82
CA GLY A 27 14.53 -62.14 16.17
C GLY A 27 15.27 -60.81 16.27
N ALA A 28 14.59 -59.78 16.79
CA ALA A 28 14.92 -59.11 18.05
C ALA A 28 13.97 -57.93 18.25
N SER A 29 13.18 -58.00 19.32
CA SER A 29 12.38 -56.91 19.85
C SER A 29 13.25 -55.71 20.22
N GLY A 30 13.09 -54.60 19.51
CA GLY A 30 13.57 -53.29 19.91
C GLY A 30 12.39 -52.33 19.88
N GLY A 31 11.71 -52.18 21.01
CA GLY A 31 10.71 -51.13 21.21
C GLY A 31 11.41 -49.77 21.20
N GLY A 32 11.52 -49.18 20.00
CA GLY A 32 11.78 -47.77 19.84
C GLY A 32 10.44 -47.06 19.77
N SER A 33 10.03 -46.42 20.86
CA SER A 33 8.97 -45.43 20.85
C SER A 33 9.34 -44.36 19.82
N ALA A 34 8.72 -44.42 18.64
CA ALA A 34 8.62 -43.26 17.80
C ALA A 34 7.76 -42.26 18.58
N GLU A 35 8.40 -41.28 19.20
CA GLU A 35 7.71 -40.05 19.58
C GLU A 35 7.02 -39.53 18.33
N GLY A 36 5.70 -39.70 18.30
CA GLY A 36 4.84 -39.10 17.30
C GLY A 36 4.88 -37.60 17.48
N GLY A 37 5.92 -36.96 16.95
CA GLY A 37 5.92 -35.52 16.75
C GLY A 37 4.74 -35.19 15.86
N LYS A 38 3.78 -34.41 16.38
CA LYS A 38 2.69 -33.88 15.56
C LYS A 38 3.31 -33.21 14.33
N GLU A 39 2.78 -33.51 13.15
CA GLU A 39 3.18 -32.84 11.93
C GLU A 39 2.97 -31.33 12.11
N LYS A 40 4.04 -30.54 11.89
CA LYS A 40 3.99 -29.09 12.06
C LYS A 40 2.98 -28.49 11.07
N VAL A 41 2.19 -27.55 11.54
CA VAL A 41 1.33 -26.74 10.67
C VAL A 41 2.23 -25.81 9.87
N ASN A 42 2.14 -25.84 8.54
CA ASN A 42 2.92 -24.96 7.67
C ASN A 42 2.04 -23.82 7.18
N LEU A 43 2.47 -22.57 7.41
CA LEU A 43 1.80 -21.36 6.95
C LEU A 43 2.72 -20.54 6.06
N THR A 44 2.09 -19.79 5.16
CA THR A 44 2.77 -18.76 4.35
C THR A 44 2.15 -17.40 4.59
N PHE A 45 2.97 -16.35 4.55
CA PHE A 45 2.45 -14.98 4.52
C PHE A 45 3.20 -14.05 3.59
N SER A 46 2.52 -13.02 3.09
CA SER A 46 3.09 -12.07 2.12
C SER A 46 2.80 -10.60 2.45
N VAL A 47 3.72 -9.74 2.00
CA VAL A 47 3.58 -8.27 1.96
C VAL A 47 4.03 -7.75 0.61
N TRP A 48 3.68 -6.50 0.29
CA TRP A 48 4.27 -5.79 -0.83
C TRP A 48 5.73 -5.44 -0.57
N GLY A 49 6.59 -5.71 -1.54
CA GLY A 49 8.02 -5.43 -1.49
C GLY A 49 8.85 -6.66 -1.86
N ASP A 50 10.15 -6.58 -1.64
CA ASP A 50 11.07 -7.72 -1.73
C ASP A 50 11.56 -8.15 -0.34
N VAL A 51 12.38 -9.21 -0.28
CA VAL A 51 12.94 -9.73 0.99
C VAL A 51 13.81 -8.69 1.71
N ASN A 52 14.48 -7.80 0.96
CA ASN A 52 15.32 -6.75 1.54
C ASN A 52 14.47 -5.61 2.14
N ALA A 53 13.31 -5.33 1.54
CA ALA A 53 12.31 -4.42 2.07
C ALA A 53 11.53 -5.01 3.26
N GLY A 54 11.33 -6.35 3.28
CA GLY A 54 10.62 -7.11 4.30
C GLY A 54 11.48 -7.66 5.43
N ALA A 55 12.61 -7.03 5.75
CA ALA A 55 13.51 -7.52 6.82
C ALA A 55 12.82 -7.61 8.19
N ASN A 56 11.88 -6.69 8.49
CA ASN A 56 11.10 -6.74 9.72
C ASN A 56 10.16 -7.94 9.72
N GLU A 57 9.48 -8.19 8.60
CA GLU A 57 8.58 -9.33 8.42
C GLU A 57 9.33 -10.66 8.51
N GLN A 58 10.54 -10.76 7.93
CA GLN A 58 11.37 -11.95 8.08
C GLN A 58 11.78 -12.17 9.55
N LYS A 59 12.23 -11.12 10.24
CA LYS A 59 12.58 -11.20 11.67
C LYS A 59 11.38 -11.64 12.52
N LEU A 60 10.20 -11.09 12.26
CA LEU A 60 8.97 -11.47 12.96
C LEU A 60 8.58 -12.93 12.69
N ALA A 61 8.81 -13.43 11.47
CA ALA A 61 8.58 -14.83 11.13
C ALA A 61 9.54 -15.76 11.89
N ASP A 62 10.82 -15.40 11.98
CA ASP A 62 11.84 -16.18 12.70
C ASP A 62 11.54 -16.23 14.20
N GLU A 63 11.18 -15.09 14.80
CA GLU A 63 10.78 -15.00 16.21
C GLU A 63 9.48 -15.78 16.49
N PHE A 64 8.50 -15.73 15.57
CA PHE A 64 7.28 -16.53 15.67
C PHE A 64 7.59 -18.03 15.65
N ASN A 65 8.42 -18.49 14.71
CA ASN A 65 8.82 -19.90 14.61
C ASN A 65 9.53 -20.41 15.85
N ALA A 66 10.31 -19.54 16.53
CA ALA A 66 10.95 -19.87 17.79
C ALA A 66 9.95 -19.96 18.95
N ALA A 67 8.95 -19.08 18.99
CA ALA A 67 7.91 -19.05 20.03
C ALA A 67 6.82 -20.13 19.86
N HIS A 68 6.57 -20.57 18.62
CA HIS A 68 5.52 -21.51 18.26
C HIS A 68 6.08 -22.75 17.56
N PRO A 69 6.73 -23.69 18.28
CA PRO A 69 7.44 -24.81 17.65
C PRO A 69 6.56 -25.76 16.82
N ASP A 70 5.25 -25.76 17.08
CA ASP A 70 4.24 -26.55 16.37
C ASP A 70 3.75 -25.91 15.05
N ILE A 71 4.10 -24.64 14.79
CA ILE A 71 3.74 -23.88 13.58
C ILE A 71 5.03 -23.42 12.88
N GLN A 72 5.13 -23.70 11.59
CA GLN A 72 6.21 -23.24 10.74
C GLN A 72 5.68 -22.22 9.74
N VAL A 73 6.13 -20.98 9.87
CA VAL A 73 5.78 -19.86 9.01
C VAL A 73 6.90 -19.60 8.01
N LYS A 74 6.52 -19.36 6.76
CA LYS A 74 7.40 -18.90 5.68
C LYS A 74 6.94 -17.55 5.15
N PHE A 75 7.84 -16.58 5.13
CA PHE A 75 7.63 -15.29 4.50
C PHE A 75 7.87 -15.37 2.99
N GLU A 76 6.90 -14.93 2.19
CA GLU A 76 6.95 -14.90 0.73
C GLU A 76 6.53 -13.52 0.20
N PRO A 77 7.45 -12.55 0.10
CA PRO A 77 7.11 -11.22 -0.38
C PRO A 77 6.67 -11.23 -1.84
N ILE A 78 5.77 -10.32 -2.18
CA ILE A 78 5.33 -10.05 -3.54
C ILE A 78 5.78 -8.64 -3.91
N PRO A 79 6.46 -8.43 -5.07
CA PRO A 79 6.88 -7.09 -5.48
C PRO A 79 5.74 -6.07 -5.41
N SER A 80 6.06 -4.84 -4.97
CA SER A 80 5.05 -3.79 -4.80
C SER A 80 4.36 -3.45 -6.12
N ASP A 81 5.10 -3.41 -7.22
CA ASP A 81 4.52 -3.27 -8.55
C ASP A 81 3.71 -4.53 -8.92
N GLY A 82 2.43 -4.33 -9.23
CA GLY A 82 1.49 -5.41 -9.53
C GLY A 82 1.04 -6.25 -8.33
N TYR A 83 1.35 -5.86 -7.08
CA TYR A 83 1.00 -6.61 -5.86
C TYR A 83 -0.47 -7.06 -5.84
N GLY A 84 -1.40 -6.11 -5.92
CA GLY A 84 -2.84 -6.40 -5.83
C GLY A 84 -3.34 -7.30 -6.96
N THR A 85 -2.78 -7.17 -8.17
CA THR A 85 -3.09 -8.03 -9.31
C THR A 85 -2.63 -9.46 -9.04
N LYS A 86 -1.36 -9.65 -8.64
CA LYS A 86 -0.82 -10.98 -8.35
C LYS A 86 -1.55 -11.64 -7.18
N LEU A 87 -1.82 -10.90 -6.10
CA LEU A 87 -2.60 -11.41 -4.97
C LEU A 87 -4.00 -11.83 -5.41
N THR A 88 -4.70 -11.00 -6.19
CA THR A 88 -6.04 -11.34 -6.73
C THR A 88 -6.01 -12.61 -7.58
N THR A 89 -5.01 -12.74 -8.47
CA THR A 89 -4.85 -13.94 -9.30
C THR A 89 -4.57 -15.18 -8.45
N SER A 90 -3.68 -15.08 -7.46
CA SER A 90 -3.37 -16.19 -6.54
C SER A 90 -4.58 -16.60 -5.70
N LEU A 91 -5.39 -15.66 -5.23
CA LEU A 91 -6.63 -15.95 -4.49
C LEU A 91 -7.63 -16.70 -5.37
N ALA A 92 -7.85 -16.23 -6.60
CA ALA A 92 -8.73 -16.90 -7.56
C ALA A 92 -8.22 -18.30 -7.96
N ALA A 93 -6.91 -18.51 -7.99
CA ALA A 93 -6.29 -19.79 -8.28
C ALA A 93 -6.20 -20.75 -7.09
N GLY A 94 -6.57 -20.32 -5.87
CA GLY A 94 -6.39 -21.11 -4.65
C GLY A 94 -4.92 -21.32 -4.26
N GLN A 95 -4.04 -20.38 -4.65
CA GLN A 95 -2.59 -20.39 -4.45
C GLN A 95 -2.11 -19.20 -3.62
N ALA A 96 -3.01 -18.43 -3.02
CA ALA A 96 -2.64 -17.32 -2.16
C ALA A 96 -2.10 -17.80 -0.80
N PRO A 97 -1.25 -17.00 -0.14
CA PRO A 97 -0.78 -17.29 1.21
C PRO A 97 -1.90 -17.41 2.24
N ASP A 98 -1.60 -18.00 3.39
CA ASP A 98 -2.54 -18.13 4.52
C ASP A 98 -2.83 -16.78 5.17
N VAL A 99 -1.84 -15.90 5.20
CA VAL A 99 -1.94 -14.52 5.70
C VAL A 99 -1.38 -13.56 4.67
N PHE A 100 -2.02 -12.42 4.45
CA PHE A 100 -1.50 -11.42 3.51
C PHE A 100 -1.87 -10.02 3.93
N LEU A 101 -1.07 -9.06 3.47
CA LEU A 101 -1.25 -7.65 3.76
C LEU A 101 -2.17 -6.99 2.73
N ILE A 102 -3.16 -6.23 3.18
CA ILE A 102 -4.05 -5.44 2.33
C ILE A 102 -3.91 -3.96 2.72
N GLY A 103 -3.84 -3.07 1.72
CA GLY A 103 -3.93 -1.63 1.92
C GLY A 103 -5.39 -1.18 1.98
N GLU A 104 -5.67 -0.08 2.66
CA GLU A 104 -7.02 0.40 2.93
C GLU A 104 -7.85 0.68 1.68
N GLY A 105 -7.19 1.00 0.55
CA GLY A 105 -7.81 1.13 -0.77
C GLY A 105 -8.60 -0.10 -1.24
N ASP A 106 -8.25 -1.28 -0.71
CA ASP A 106 -8.76 -2.57 -1.17
C ASP A 106 -9.54 -3.35 -0.07
N TYR A 107 -9.75 -2.78 1.13
CA TYR A 107 -10.41 -3.50 2.24
C TYR A 107 -11.79 -4.03 1.88
N PHE A 108 -12.68 -3.19 1.33
CA PHE A 108 -14.01 -3.63 0.90
C PHE A 108 -13.93 -4.64 -0.25
N LYS A 109 -13.07 -4.40 -1.23
CA LYS A 109 -12.92 -5.25 -2.43
C LYS A 109 -12.63 -6.71 -2.06
N TYR A 110 -11.73 -6.96 -1.12
CA TYR A 110 -11.40 -8.34 -0.74
C TYR A 110 -12.45 -8.96 0.22
N VAL A 111 -13.10 -8.16 1.07
CA VAL A 111 -14.23 -8.63 1.90
C VAL A 111 -15.43 -9.02 1.02
N ASP A 112 -15.81 -8.18 0.05
CA ASP A 112 -16.95 -8.44 -0.84
C ASP A 112 -16.72 -9.65 -1.76
N LYS A 113 -15.46 -9.94 -2.10
CA LYS A 113 -15.08 -11.17 -2.81
C LYS A 113 -15.15 -12.44 -1.94
N GLY A 114 -15.36 -12.31 -0.63
CA GLY A 114 -15.46 -13.43 0.30
C GLY A 114 -14.15 -14.17 0.52
N VAL A 115 -13.01 -13.52 0.28
CA VAL A 115 -11.68 -14.15 0.36
C VAL A 115 -10.93 -13.84 1.66
N ILE A 116 -11.52 -13.03 2.54
CA ILE A 116 -10.99 -12.73 3.88
C ILE A 116 -11.85 -13.41 4.95
N GLU A 117 -11.20 -14.08 5.89
CA GLU A 117 -11.84 -14.66 7.06
C GLU A 117 -12.20 -13.56 8.08
N PRO A 118 -13.44 -13.52 8.61
CA PRO A 118 -13.78 -12.62 9.71
C PRO A 118 -13.08 -13.05 11.01
N LEU A 119 -12.59 -12.09 11.78
CA LEU A 119 -11.78 -12.32 12.99
C LEU A 119 -12.59 -12.31 14.29
N ASP A 120 -13.87 -11.93 14.24
CA ASP A 120 -14.71 -11.69 15.42
C ASP A 120 -14.77 -12.88 16.39
N ASP A 121 -14.96 -14.09 15.88
CA ASP A 121 -15.04 -15.30 16.72
C ASP A 121 -13.69 -15.65 17.36
N TYR A 122 -12.58 -15.42 16.66
CA TYR A 122 -11.24 -15.63 17.21
C TYR A 122 -10.97 -14.62 18.34
N LEU A 123 -11.21 -13.35 18.08
CA LEU A 123 -11.03 -12.26 19.04
C LEU A 123 -11.89 -12.43 20.29
N LYS A 124 -13.16 -12.85 20.12
CA LYS A 124 -14.07 -13.11 21.25
C LYS A 124 -13.58 -14.24 22.15
N ASN A 125 -12.90 -15.24 21.58
CA ASN A 125 -12.42 -16.42 22.30
C ASN A 125 -10.97 -16.28 22.79
N ASP A 126 -10.26 -15.22 22.40
CA ASP A 126 -8.88 -14.95 22.81
C ASP A 126 -8.81 -13.85 23.87
N SER A 127 -8.88 -14.23 25.14
CA SER A 127 -8.72 -13.29 26.26
C SER A 127 -7.31 -12.70 26.42
N SER A 128 -6.31 -13.21 25.68
CA SER A 128 -4.92 -12.73 25.75
C SER A 128 -4.66 -11.52 24.86
N PHE A 129 -5.59 -11.19 23.97
CA PHE A 129 -5.44 -10.11 22.99
C PHE A 129 -6.62 -9.14 23.05
N SER A 130 -6.33 -7.86 23.25
CA SER A 130 -7.34 -6.80 23.20
C SER A 130 -7.07 -5.87 22.02
N LEU A 131 -8.14 -5.47 21.32
CA LEU A 131 -8.07 -4.44 20.29
C LEU A 131 -7.81 -3.04 20.87
N ASP A 132 -8.01 -2.85 22.19
CA ASP A 132 -7.79 -1.56 22.87
C ASP A 132 -6.31 -1.14 22.90
N ILE A 133 -5.40 -2.04 22.55
CA ILE A 133 -3.99 -1.68 22.35
C ILE A 133 -3.81 -0.76 21.14
N PHE A 134 -4.74 -0.77 20.18
CA PHE A 134 -4.66 0.00 18.94
C PHE A 134 -5.37 1.35 19.04
N GLN A 135 -4.96 2.29 18.18
CA GLN A 135 -5.71 3.52 17.95
C GLN A 135 -7.16 3.19 17.53
N LYS A 136 -8.13 3.71 18.29
CA LYS A 136 -9.55 3.38 18.11
C LYS A 136 -10.05 3.65 16.69
N ASP A 137 -9.75 4.83 16.16
CA ASP A 137 -10.20 5.22 14.82
C ASP A 137 -9.56 4.34 13.73
N LEU A 138 -8.32 3.89 13.93
CA LEU A 138 -7.63 3.00 13.00
C LEU A 138 -8.24 1.60 13.00
N ILE A 139 -8.47 1.00 14.17
CA ILE A 139 -9.02 -0.35 14.23
C ILE A 139 -10.49 -0.38 13.78
N ASP A 140 -11.26 0.67 14.07
CA ASP A 140 -12.64 0.80 13.60
C ASP A 140 -12.73 0.91 12.08
N ASN A 141 -11.73 1.52 11.42
CA ASN A 141 -11.64 1.56 9.96
C ASN A 141 -11.39 0.19 9.30
N MET A 142 -10.93 -0.78 10.08
CA MET A 142 -10.70 -2.15 9.63
C MET A 142 -11.92 -3.05 9.83
N LYS A 143 -13.04 -2.47 10.31
CA LYS A 143 -14.35 -3.12 10.35
C LYS A 143 -15.11 -2.86 9.07
N ILE A 144 -15.53 -3.93 8.41
CA ILE A 144 -16.33 -3.87 7.19
C ILE A 144 -17.69 -4.49 7.50
N ASN A 145 -18.77 -3.74 7.25
CA ASN A 145 -20.14 -4.17 7.56
C ASN A 145 -20.32 -4.68 9.01
N GLY A 146 -19.65 -4.02 9.96
CA GLY A 146 -19.73 -4.33 11.40
C GLY A 146 -18.88 -5.51 11.89
N LYS A 147 -18.09 -6.15 11.02
CA LYS A 147 -17.21 -7.27 11.36
C LYS A 147 -15.74 -6.89 11.25
N GLN A 148 -14.90 -7.42 12.14
CA GLN A 148 -13.45 -7.20 12.10
C GLN A 148 -12.81 -8.15 11.09
N TYR A 149 -12.16 -7.64 10.05
CA TYR A 149 -11.50 -8.48 9.03
C TYR A 149 -9.98 -8.37 9.03
N TYR A 150 -9.46 -7.26 9.54
CA TYR A 150 -8.03 -6.96 9.50
C TYR A 150 -7.51 -6.59 10.89
N LEU A 151 -6.26 -6.92 11.17
CA LEU A 151 -5.51 -6.30 12.28
C LEU A 151 -4.39 -5.41 11.71
N PRO A 152 -4.11 -4.26 12.33
CA PRO A 152 -3.26 -3.26 11.71
C PRO A 152 -1.79 -3.69 11.72
N LYS A 153 -1.13 -3.54 10.56
CA LYS A 153 0.33 -3.53 10.46
C LYS A 153 0.88 -2.18 10.90
N ASP A 154 0.40 -1.12 10.26
CA ASP A 154 0.81 0.27 10.47
C ASP A 154 -0.19 1.23 9.80
N PHE A 155 0.04 2.52 10.03
CA PHE A 155 -0.65 3.58 9.31
C PHE A 155 0.26 4.80 9.14
N ASN A 156 -0.02 5.63 8.15
CA ASN A 156 0.80 6.78 7.80
C ASN A 156 -0.08 7.87 7.15
N PRO A 157 -0.20 9.06 7.74
CA PRO A 157 -0.67 10.21 6.97
C PRO A 157 0.39 10.62 5.94
N LEU A 158 -0.04 11.36 4.92
CA LEU A 158 0.88 12.05 4.02
C LEU A 158 1.28 13.41 4.59
N ALA A 159 2.51 13.79 4.28
CA ALA A 159 3.09 15.10 4.60
C ALA A 159 3.88 15.62 3.39
N LEU A 160 4.25 16.90 3.43
CA LEU A 160 5.19 17.47 2.47
C LEU A 160 6.61 17.10 2.88
N TRP A 161 7.34 16.44 1.98
CA TRP A 161 8.77 16.17 2.11
C TRP A 161 9.55 17.07 1.17
N TYR A 162 10.69 17.60 1.62
CA TYR A 162 11.49 18.53 0.84
C TYR A 162 12.99 18.26 0.96
N ASN A 163 13.72 18.57 -0.12
CA ASN A 163 15.17 18.45 -0.22
C ASN A 163 15.84 19.76 0.24
N LYS A 164 16.46 19.75 1.42
CA LYS A 164 17.08 20.92 2.04
C LYS A 164 18.18 21.54 1.18
N ARG A 165 19.02 20.72 0.56
CA ARG A 165 20.13 21.20 -0.27
C ARG A 165 19.63 22.06 -1.42
N MET A 166 18.56 21.65 -2.08
CA MET A 166 17.99 22.43 -3.19
C MET A 166 17.46 23.79 -2.75
N PHE A 167 16.86 23.86 -1.56
CA PHE A 167 16.41 25.12 -0.97
C PHE A 167 17.59 26.03 -0.60
N ASP A 168 18.65 25.46 0.01
CA ASP A 168 19.86 26.20 0.38
C ASP A 168 20.58 26.76 -0.84
N GLU A 169 20.76 25.95 -1.89
CA GLU A 169 21.35 26.36 -3.17
C GLU A 169 20.56 27.49 -3.84
N ALA A 170 19.23 27.45 -3.74
CA ALA A 170 18.34 28.46 -4.28
C ALA A 170 18.16 29.68 -3.34
N GLN A 171 18.76 29.64 -2.14
CA GLN A 171 18.60 30.64 -1.08
C GLN A 171 17.12 30.89 -0.73
N LEU A 172 16.32 29.82 -0.72
CA LEU A 172 14.90 29.87 -0.37
C LEU A 172 14.69 29.44 1.08
N PRO A 173 13.74 30.07 1.81
CA PRO A 173 13.31 29.55 3.10
C PRO A 173 12.67 28.17 2.92
N TYR A 174 12.89 27.29 3.89
CA TYR A 174 12.25 25.98 3.91
C TYR A 174 10.73 26.08 4.05
N PRO A 175 9.98 25.02 3.66
CA PRO A 175 8.55 24.92 3.93
C PRO A 175 8.22 25.15 5.40
N THR A 176 7.12 25.88 5.64
CA THR A 176 6.60 26.15 6.98
C THR A 176 5.16 25.66 7.10
N ASP A 177 4.68 25.51 8.34
CA ASP A 177 3.33 25.04 8.63
C ASP A 177 2.22 26.02 8.21
N ASP A 178 2.58 27.22 7.75
CA ASP A 178 1.66 28.23 7.23
C ASP A 178 1.64 28.36 5.71
N TRP A 179 2.44 27.55 5.00
CA TRP A 179 2.41 27.54 3.54
C TRP A 179 1.03 27.22 2.98
N THR A 180 0.70 27.92 1.91
CA THR A 180 -0.41 27.66 1.01
C THR A 180 0.06 26.86 -0.21
N TRP A 181 -0.88 26.29 -0.96
CA TRP A 181 -0.55 25.65 -2.24
C TRP A 181 0.12 26.63 -3.22
N ASP A 182 -0.20 27.92 -3.17
CA ASP A 182 0.45 28.95 -3.98
C ASP A 182 1.93 29.15 -3.58
N ASP A 183 2.24 29.13 -2.27
CA ASP A 183 3.63 29.19 -1.79
C ASP A 183 4.44 27.99 -2.27
N LEU A 184 3.86 26.78 -2.18
CA LEU A 184 4.48 25.57 -2.70
C LEU A 184 4.74 25.69 -4.21
N ILE A 185 3.76 26.13 -4.99
CA ILE A 185 3.91 26.27 -6.45
C ILE A 185 4.98 27.32 -6.78
N ALA A 186 5.01 28.45 -6.07
CA ALA A 186 6.02 29.50 -6.27
C ALA A 186 7.43 29.00 -5.92
N ALA A 187 7.59 28.24 -4.84
CA ALA A 187 8.86 27.59 -4.52
C ALA A 187 9.24 26.55 -5.59
N ALA A 188 8.29 25.72 -6.03
CA ALA A 188 8.51 24.70 -7.05
C ALA A 188 8.97 25.30 -8.39
N GLN A 189 8.43 26.45 -8.79
CA GLN A 189 8.88 27.16 -10.00
C GLN A 189 10.35 27.57 -9.92
N LYS A 190 10.78 28.12 -8.78
CA LYS A 190 12.18 28.51 -8.55
C LYS A 190 13.13 27.32 -8.42
N LEU A 191 12.61 26.20 -7.93
CA LEU A 191 13.36 24.96 -7.73
C LEU A 191 13.33 24.04 -8.95
N THR A 192 12.67 24.43 -10.04
CA THR A 192 12.69 23.67 -11.29
C THR A 192 13.82 24.20 -12.18
N LYS A 193 14.78 23.33 -12.52
CA LYS A 193 15.97 23.70 -13.29
C LYS A 193 16.02 22.96 -14.63
N LYS A 194 16.53 23.66 -15.63
CA LYS A 194 16.85 23.11 -16.95
C LYS A 194 18.31 23.35 -17.27
N ASP A 195 18.93 22.39 -17.94
CA ASP A 195 20.23 22.53 -18.59
C ASP A 195 20.10 22.13 -20.07
N GLY A 196 20.60 22.97 -20.98
CA GLY A 196 20.47 22.76 -22.42
C GLY A 196 19.02 22.53 -22.90
N GLY A 197 18.03 23.15 -22.25
CA GLY A 197 16.61 22.98 -22.54
C GLY A 197 15.96 21.70 -21.99
N LYS A 198 16.72 20.82 -21.33
CA LYS A 198 16.23 19.60 -20.68
C LYS A 198 16.05 19.81 -19.19
N TYR A 199 15.00 19.26 -18.61
CA TYR A 199 14.82 19.28 -17.16
C TYR A 199 15.89 18.43 -16.48
N THR A 200 16.56 19.02 -15.49
CA THR A 200 17.55 18.34 -14.63
C THR A 200 17.08 18.25 -13.19
N GLN A 201 16.13 19.10 -12.80
CA GLN A 201 15.55 19.18 -11.46
C GLN A 201 14.08 19.63 -11.56
N PHE A 202 13.19 18.98 -10.82
CA PHE A 202 11.78 19.37 -10.67
C PHE A 202 11.54 19.94 -9.28
N GLY A 203 10.71 20.98 -9.20
CA GLY A 203 10.41 21.65 -7.94
C GLY A 203 9.36 20.94 -7.09
N PHE A 204 8.43 20.21 -7.70
CA PHE A 204 7.37 19.51 -6.98
C PHE A 204 6.92 18.27 -7.75
N ASN A 205 6.38 17.27 -7.06
CA ASN A 205 5.86 16.07 -7.69
C ASN A 205 4.33 16.00 -7.69
N ALA A 206 3.72 16.39 -8.81
CA ALA A 206 2.30 16.22 -9.08
C ALA A 206 2.09 14.91 -9.89
N THR A 207 2.46 13.77 -9.30
CA THR A 207 2.39 12.45 -9.98
C THR A 207 0.95 12.01 -10.23
N LYS A 208 0.82 10.88 -10.95
CA LYS A 208 -0.46 10.17 -11.16
C LYS A 208 -0.98 9.43 -9.93
N TRP A 209 -0.21 9.33 -8.84
CA TRP A 209 -0.67 8.67 -7.63
C TRP A 209 -1.79 9.48 -7.00
N GLU A 210 -2.90 8.81 -6.74
CA GLU A 210 -4.18 9.44 -6.44
C GLU A 210 -4.23 10.06 -5.04
N TYR A 211 -3.41 9.61 -4.07
CA TYR A 211 -3.51 10.11 -2.69
C TYR A 211 -3.12 11.60 -2.54
N PRO A 212 -1.97 12.08 -3.07
CA PRO A 212 -1.69 13.51 -3.11
C PRO A 212 -2.78 14.31 -3.82
N ILE A 213 -3.37 13.76 -4.88
CA ILE A 213 -4.46 14.41 -5.62
C ILE A 213 -5.70 14.52 -4.73
N TYR A 214 -6.06 13.48 -3.97
CA TYR A 214 -7.16 13.54 -3.02
C TYR A 214 -6.95 14.61 -1.96
N THR A 215 -5.75 14.70 -1.38
CA THR A 215 -5.45 15.77 -0.42
C THR A 215 -5.63 17.15 -1.04
N TYR A 216 -5.14 17.34 -2.28
CA TYR A 216 -5.31 18.61 -2.99
C TYR A 216 -6.79 18.92 -3.28
N LEU A 217 -7.59 17.95 -3.74
CA LEU A 217 -9.02 18.15 -3.98
C LEU A 217 -9.77 18.48 -2.67
N TRP A 218 -9.47 17.75 -1.59
CA TRP A 218 -10.11 17.99 -0.30
C TRP A 218 -9.71 19.35 0.31
N ASP A 219 -8.48 19.82 0.08
CA ASP A 219 -8.04 21.17 0.45
C ASP A 219 -8.77 22.28 -0.32
N HIS A 220 -9.34 21.95 -1.49
CA HIS A 220 -10.18 22.84 -2.30
C HIS A 220 -11.69 22.57 -2.10
N GLY A 221 -12.04 21.87 -1.02
CA GLY A 221 -13.43 21.65 -0.61
C GLY A 221 -14.23 20.78 -1.59
N THR A 222 -13.58 19.83 -2.25
CA THR A 222 -14.21 18.91 -3.20
C THR A 222 -13.69 17.49 -3.05
N ASP A 223 -14.43 16.51 -3.56
CA ASP A 223 -14.15 15.09 -3.41
C ASP A 223 -14.65 14.34 -4.65
N ILE A 224 -14.10 13.17 -4.93
CA ILE A 224 -14.50 12.34 -6.09
C ILE A 224 -15.83 11.61 -5.86
N ALA A 225 -16.36 11.64 -4.64
CA ALA A 225 -17.61 10.99 -4.27
C ALA A 225 -18.32 11.81 -3.20
N ASN A 226 -19.64 11.63 -3.08
CA ASN A 226 -20.37 12.05 -1.89
C ASN A 226 -19.90 11.30 -0.63
N GLU A 227 -20.39 11.73 0.54
CA GLU A 227 -19.93 11.25 1.85
C GLU A 227 -20.05 9.73 2.02
N ASP A 228 -21.12 9.12 1.51
CA ASP A 228 -21.38 7.68 1.61
C ASP A 228 -20.87 6.87 0.40
N GLY A 229 -20.26 7.51 -0.60
CA GLY A 229 -19.75 6.85 -1.80
C GLY A 229 -20.84 6.20 -2.65
N THR A 230 -22.01 6.84 -2.77
CA THR A 230 -23.15 6.39 -3.59
C THR A 230 -23.44 7.28 -4.79
N GLN A 231 -22.71 8.38 -4.97
CA GLN A 231 -22.92 9.30 -6.09
C GLN A 231 -21.59 9.89 -6.60
N ALA A 232 -21.37 9.80 -7.91
CA ALA A 232 -20.24 10.42 -8.61
C ALA A 232 -20.62 11.71 -9.33
N GLU A 233 -21.78 11.76 -10.00
CA GLU A 233 -22.26 12.96 -10.70
C GLU A 233 -22.35 14.16 -9.75
N GLY A 234 -21.72 15.27 -10.15
CA GLY A 234 -21.61 16.50 -9.36
C GLY A 234 -20.48 16.49 -8.32
N TYR A 235 -19.79 15.36 -8.13
CA TYR A 235 -18.63 15.22 -7.26
C TYR A 235 -17.36 15.02 -8.09
N ILE A 236 -17.15 13.85 -8.69
CA ILE A 236 -15.95 13.59 -9.52
C ILE A 236 -15.85 14.54 -10.72
N ASN A 237 -16.98 14.95 -11.29
CA ASN A 237 -17.06 15.90 -12.40
C ASN A 237 -17.67 17.25 -12.00
N GLY A 238 -17.83 17.49 -10.70
CA GLY A 238 -18.33 18.77 -10.20
C GLY A 238 -17.39 19.92 -10.55
N ASP A 239 -17.94 21.13 -10.71
CA ASP A 239 -17.17 22.30 -11.15
C ASP A 239 -15.94 22.58 -10.28
N LYS A 240 -16.04 22.36 -8.96
CA LYS A 240 -14.90 22.48 -8.03
C LYS A 240 -13.82 21.44 -8.29
N THR A 241 -14.18 20.18 -8.48
CA THR A 241 -13.22 19.10 -8.81
C THR A 241 -12.54 19.37 -10.14
N VAL A 242 -13.29 19.77 -11.15
CA VAL A 242 -12.76 20.11 -12.48
C VAL A 242 -11.75 21.25 -12.36
N ALA A 243 -12.14 22.37 -11.73
CA ALA A 243 -11.27 23.54 -11.60
C ALA A 243 -10.01 23.24 -10.76
N ALA A 244 -10.15 22.49 -9.66
CA ALA A 244 -9.02 22.09 -8.84
C ALA A 244 -8.08 21.15 -9.63
N LEU A 245 -8.62 20.12 -10.28
CA LEU A 245 -7.80 19.17 -11.02
C LEU A 245 -7.12 19.82 -12.21
N GLU A 246 -7.76 20.77 -12.90
CA GLU A 246 -7.13 21.57 -13.96
C GLU A 246 -5.87 22.30 -13.46
N LYS A 247 -5.96 22.99 -12.31
CA LYS A 247 -4.80 23.64 -11.68
C LYS A 247 -3.71 22.62 -11.34
N TYR A 248 -4.09 21.48 -10.76
CA TYR A 248 -3.12 20.46 -10.34
C TYR A 248 -2.39 19.82 -11.54
N VAL A 249 -3.11 19.37 -12.57
CA VAL A 249 -2.48 18.73 -13.73
C VAL A 249 -1.67 19.71 -14.57
N ALA A 250 -1.98 21.01 -14.53
CA ALA A 250 -1.17 22.04 -15.18
C ALA A 250 0.27 22.08 -14.66
N LEU A 251 0.52 21.67 -13.41
CA LEU A 251 1.87 21.58 -12.84
C LEU A 251 2.78 20.60 -13.59
N SER A 252 2.20 19.66 -14.33
CA SER A 252 2.90 18.63 -15.14
C SER A 252 2.89 18.91 -16.64
N LYS A 253 2.25 20.01 -17.09
CA LYS A 253 2.00 20.29 -18.51
C LYS A 253 2.74 21.55 -19.00
N GLY A 254 3.14 21.52 -20.28
CA GLY A 254 3.76 22.64 -20.96
C GLY A 254 5.24 22.87 -20.62
N GLU A 255 5.81 23.92 -21.20
CA GLU A 255 7.24 24.25 -21.04
C GLU A 255 7.60 24.87 -19.69
N GLY A 256 6.62 25.34 -18.92
CA GLY A 256 6.82 25.92 -17.58
C GLY A 256 6.49 24.95 -16.43
N ARG A 257 6.25 23.66 -16.72
CA ARG A 257 5.89 22.66 -15.71
C ARG A 257 6.94 22.55 -14.62
N VAL A 258 6.48 22.33 -13.40
CA VAL A 258 7.31 22.14 -12.21
C VAL A 258 7.39 20.69 -11.75
N SER A 259 6.53 19.84 -12.33
CA SER A 259 6.42 18.42 -12.05
C SER A 259 6.95 17.55 -13.20
N PRO A 260 7.55 16.39 -12.88
CA PRO A 260 7.88 15.38 -13.89
C PRO A 260 6.61 14.92 -14.63
N THR A 261 6.78 14.58 -15.91
CA THR A 261 5.81 13.78 -16.68
C THR A 261 6.03 12.29 -16.39
N PRO A 262 5.07 11.41 -16.76
CA PRO A 262 5.28 9.96 -16.65
C PRO A 262 6.58 9.48 -17.32
N GLN A 263 6.96 10.09 -18.44
CA GLN A 263 8.20 9.76 -19.15
C GLN A 263 9.46 10.18 -18.38
N ASP A 264 9.43 11.35 -17.73
CA ASP A 264 10.56 11.78 -16.88
C ASP A 264 10.72 10.83 -15.69
N THR A 265 9.61 10.50 -15.01
CA THR A 265 9.62 9.56 -13.88
C THR A 265 10.20 8.22 -14.29
N GLU A 266 9.79 7.66 -15.44
CA GLU A 266 10.34 6.41 -15.97
C GLU A 266 11.85 6.51 -16.25
N THR A 267 12.28 7.57 -16.94
CA THR A 267 13.70 7.74 -17.34
C THR A 267 14.62 8.08 -16.17
N MET A 268 14.10 8.66 -15.09
CA MET A 268 14.86 9.04 -13.90
C MET A 268 14.77 8.02 -12.75
N GLY A 269 14.10 6.88 -12.96
CA GLY A 269 14.09 5.74 -12.04
C GLY A 269 12.98 5.77 -10.97
N GLY A 270 11.92 6.56 -11.18
CA GLY A 270 10.78 6.65 -10.26
C GLY A 270 10.87 7.83 -9.27
N ASP A 271 9.75 8.09 -8.59
CA ASP A 271 9.60 9.26 -7.71
C ASP A 271 10.57 9.26 -6.52
N SER A 272 10.69 8.13 -5.81
CA SER A 272 11.62 7.99 -4.69
C SER A 272 13.07 8.13 -5.14
N SER A 273 13.44 7.57 -6.30
CA SER A 273 14.77 7.71 -6.88
C SER A 273 15.09 9.16 -7.23
N MET A 274 14.16 9.89 -7.85
CA MET A 274 14.37 11.30 -8.17
C MET A 274 14.63 12.13 -6.92
N PHE A 275 13.95 11.86 -5.81
CA PHE A 275 14.19 12.58 -4.56
C PHE A 275 15.53 12.19 -3.92
N MET A 276 15.84 10.89 -3.86
CA MET A 276 17.11 10.35 -3.34
C MET A 276 18.35 10.74 -4.16
N THR A 277 18.17 11.18 -5.41
CA THR A 277 19.26 11.56 -6.31
C THR A 277 19.28 13.05 -6.64
N ASP A 278 18.63 13.86 -5.79
CA ASP A 278 18.55 15.31 -5.92
C ASP A 278 18.06 15.79 -7.30
N LYS A 279 17.00 15.17 -7.81
CA LYS A 279 16.28 15.60 -9.03
C LYS A 279 14.86 16.09 -8.74
N LEU A 280 14.40 15.97 -7.51
CA LEU A 280 13.08 16.40 -7.08
C LEU A 280 13.15 17.13 -5.73
N ALA A 281 12.64 18.37 -5.70
CA ALA A 281 12.76 19.23 -4.53
C ALA A 281 11.68 18.99 -3.48
N MET A 282 10.45 18.66 -3.90
CA MET A 282 9.32 18.47 -2.99
C MET A 282 8.39 17.36 -3.46
N MET A 283 7.81 16.59 -2.53
CA MET A 283 6.75 15.63 -2.80
C MET A 283 5.79 15.50 -1.62
N VAL A 284 4.52 15.17 -1.88
CA VAL A 284 3.58 14.75 -0.84
C VAL A 284 3.59 13.22 -0.78
N THR A 285 4.01 12.66 0.35
CA THR A 285 4.06 11.21 0.54
C THR A 285 4.08 10.83 2.03
N GLY A 286 3.99 9.54 2.33
CA GLY A 286 4.00 9.01 3.68
C GLY A 286 5.43 8.75 4.20
N ARG A 287 5.51 8.43 5.49
CA ARG A 287 6.78 8.22 6.21
C ARG A 287 7.61 7.04 5.69
N TRP A 288 7.01 6.11 4.95
CA TRP A 288 7.66 4.91 4.45
C TRP A 288 8.94 5.17 3.62
N ILE A 289 9.08 6.35 3.01
CA ILE A 289 10.30 6.71 2.26
C ILE A 289 11.53 6.89 3.17
N LYS A 290 11.33 7.18 4.47
CA LYS A 290 12.40 7.51 5.42
C LYS A 290 13.47 6.42 5.49
N GLY A 291 13.07 5.16 5.44
CA GLY A 291 14.01 4.04 5.50
C GLY A 291 15.04 4.01 4.37
N ASP A 292 14.69 4.56 3.20
CA ASP A 292 15.60 4.71 2.07
C ASP A 292 16.35 6.05 2.14
N LEU A 293 15.67 7.13 2.58
CA LEU A 293 16.30 8.43 2.77
C LEU A 293 17.44 8.39 3.81
N ASP A 294 17.26 7.71 4.93
CA ASP A 294 18.26 7.58 6.01
C ASP A 294 19.50 6.79 5.58
N LYS A 295 19.40 6.02 4.50
CA LYS A 295 20.53 5.29 3.88
C LYS A 295 21.15 6.06 2.71
N SER A 296 20.57 7.18 2.33
CA SER A 296 21.03 8.05 1.25
C SER A 296 21.79 9.26 1.81
N ASP A 297 22.49 9.99 0.93
CA ASP A 297 23.16 11.25 1.29
C ASP A 297 22.21 12.47 1.20
N VAL A 298 20.92 12.27 0.90
CA VAL A 298 19.98 13.37 0.74
C VAL A 298 19.68 14.03 2.06
N GLN A 299 19.83 15.35 2.08
CA GLN A 299 19.40 16.18 3.20
C GLN A 299 17.92 16.53 3.00
N TYR A 300 17.07 16.02 3.88
CA TYR A 300 15.63 16.21 3.76
C TYR A 300 15.01 16.84 5.02
N GLY A 301 13.79 17.34 4.87
CA GLY A 301 12.89 17.70 5.95
C GLY A 301 11.45 17.35 5.61
N SER A 302 10.57 17.49 6.60
CA SER A 302 9.13 17.38 6.43
C SER A 302 8.42 18.65 6.90
N ALA A 303 7.22 18.89 6.37
CA ALA A 303 6.31 19.97 6.73
C ALA A 303 4.86 19.50 6.57
N LEU A 304 3.92 20.22 7.15
CA LEU A 304 2.49 19.96 6.92
C LEU A 304 2.15 20.16 5.43
N ILE A 305 1.17 19.42 4.92
CA ILE A 305 0.64 19.68 3.56
C ILE A 305 0.14 21.13 3.51
N PRO A 306 0.44 21.89 2.44
CA PRO A 306 0.01 23.29 2.37
C PRO A 306 -1.51 23.46 2.50
N LYS A 307 -1.94 24.61 3.03
CA LYS A 307 -3.37 24.94 3.16
C LYS A 307 -3.95 25.33 1.79
N GLY A 308 -5.23 25.01 1.57
CA GLY A 308 -6.05 25.59 0.52
C GLY A 308 -6.35 27.07 0.78
N GLU A 309 -6.96 27.74 -0.21
CA GLU A 309 -7.25 29.19 -0.17
C GLU A 309 -8.13 29.60 1.03
N ASP A 310 -8.99 28.70 1.53
CA ASP A 310 -9.87 28.92 2.69
C ASP A 310 -9.24 28.51 4.03
N GLY A 311 -7.96 28.09 4.02
CA GLY A 311 -7.25 27.59 5.19
C GLY A 311 -7.45 26.10 5.47
N THR A 312 -8.25 25.39 4.67
CA THR A 312 -8.44 23.94 4.78
C THR A 312 -7.11 23.22 4.56
N ARG A 313 -6.85 22.22 5.40
CA ARG A 313 -5.70 21.33 5.29
C ARG A 313 -6.15 19.91 5.53
N THR A 314 -5.72 19.01 4.67
CA THR A 314 -6.11 17.61 4.74
C THR A 314 -4.93 16.69 4.45
N SER A 315 -5.01 15.50 5.04
CA SER A 315 -4.21 14.35 4.65
C SER A 315 -5.14 13.18 4.32
N ILE A 316 -4.57 12.04 4.02
CA ILE A 316 -5.27 10.76 3.90
C ILE A 316 -4.75 9.81 4.98
N ILE A 317 -5.62 8.96 5.53
CA ILE A 317 -5.19 7.85 6.38
C ILE A 317 -4.77 6.68 5.48
N ALA A 318 -3.48 6.58 5.15
CA ALA A 318 -2.97 5.37 4.51
C ALA A 318 -2.72 4.30 5.59
N SER A 319 -3.29 3.10 5.45
CA SER A 319 -3.14 2.05 6.46
C SER A 319 -3.09 0.66 5.86
N ALA A 320 -2.32 -0.21 6.49
CA ALA A 320 -2.15 -1.59 6.06
C ALA A 320 -2.66 -2.54 7.13
N GLY A 321 -3.40 -3.56 6.70
CA GLY A 321 -4.05 -4.54 7.58
C GLY A 321 -3.70 -5.96 7.17
N TRP A 322 -3.35 -6.78 8.16
CA TRP A 322 -3.15 -8.22 8.00
C TRP A 322 -4.48 -8.95 7.95
N ALA A 323 -4.62 -9.83 6.97
CA ALA A 323 -5.83 -10.57 6.71
C ALA A 323 -5.55 -12.08 6.74
N VAL A 324 -6.49 -12.86 7.29
CA VAL A 324 -6.48 -14.33 7.15
C VAL A 324 -7.21 -14.71 5.87
N ASN A 325 -6.58 -15.56 5.06
CA ASN A 325 -7.19 -16.12 3.85
C ASN A 325 -8.38 -17.02 4.22
N ALA A 326 -9.57 -16.71 3.71
CA ALA A 326 -10.77 -17.52 3.95
C ALA A 326 -10.65 -18.97 3.43
N ALA A 327 -9.73 -19.23 2.50
CA ALA A 327 -9.44 -20.55 1.96
C ALA A 327 -8.31 -21.31 2.69
N SER A 328 -7.66 -20.71 3.69
CA SER A 328 -6.64 -21.41 4.48
C SER A 328 -7.25 -22.63 5.18
N LYS A 329 -6.47 -23.72 5.23
CA LYS A 329 -6.82 -24.95 5.97
C LYS A 329 -6.48 -24.84 7.47
N HIS A 330 -5.76 -23.79 7.85
CA HIS A 330 -5.16 -23.60 9.18
C HIS A 330 -5.53 -22.21 9.72
N LYS A 331 -6.83 -21.90 9.73
CA LYS A 331 -7.32 -20.54 10.02
C LYS A 331 -7.03 -20.08 11.45
N GLN A 332 -7.07 -21.00 12.42
CA GLN A 332 -6.72 -20.68 13.80
C GLN A 332 -5.24 -20.31 13.90
N GLU A 333 -4.36 -21.10 13.30
CA GLU A 333 -2.92 -20.83 13.30
C GLU A 333 -2.58 -19.57 12.49
N ALA A 334 -3.29 -19.32 11.38
CA ALA A 334 -3.19 -18.08 10.61
C ALA A 334 -3.65 -16.86 11.43
N TYR A 335 -4.70 -16.99 12.24
CA TYR A 335 -5.11 -15.95 13.19
C TYR A 335 -4.03 -15.68 14.25
N GLU A 336 -3.40 -16.71 14.81
CA GLU A 336 -2.26 -16.53 15.74
C GLU A 336 -1.12 -15.75 15.08
N LEU A 337 -0.83 -16.03 13.80
CA LEU A 337 0.16 -15.27 13.04
C LEU A 337 -0.28 -13.81 12.80
N VAL A 338 -1.54 -13.55 12.43
CA VAL A 338 -2.06 -12.19 12.26
C VAL A 338 -2.00 -11.39 13.56
N LYS A 339 -2.33 -12.02 14.69
CA LYS A 339 -2.18 -11.44 16.03
C LYS A 339 -0.72 -11.09 16.32
N TRP A 340 0.20 -12.01 16.08
CA TRP A 340 1.63 -11.79 16.27
C TRP A 340 2.17 -10.64 15.41
N LEU A 341 1.86 -10.63 14.12
CA LEU A 341 2.32 -9.63 13.16
C LEU A 341 1.78 -8.22 13.45
N SER A 342 0.67 -8.11 14.18
CA SER A 342 0.02 -6.84 14.56
C SER A 342 0.32 -6.41 15.99
N GLY A 343 0.71 -7.36 16.85
CA GLY A 343 0.86 -7.17 18.28
C GLY A 343 1.98 -6.22 18.69
N THR A 344 2.04 -5.93 19.98
CA THR A 344 2.95 -4.94 20.58
C THR A 344 4.41 -5.09 20.15
N ASP A 345 4.96 -6.31 20.13
CA ASP A 345 6.37 -6.49 19.79
C ASP A 345 6.65 -6.22 18.30
N ALA A 346 5.71 -6.54 17.41
CA ALA A 346 5.77 -6.15 16.02
C ALA A 346 5.67 -4.62 15.84
N GLN A 347 4.84 -3.95 16.65
CA GLN A 347 4.73 -2.48 16.64
C GLN A 347 6.00 -1.80 17.17
N LYS A 348 6.62 -2.32 18.23
CA LYS A 348 7.92 -1.85 18.73
C LYS A 348 9.00 -1.95 17.66
N LEU A 349 9.11 -3.11 16.99
CA LEU A 349 10.08 -3.29 15.90
C LEU A 349 9.87 -2.29 14.75
N ARG A 350 8.62 -1.96 14.44
CA ARG A 350 8.28 -0.95 13.43
C ARG A 350 8.61 0.47 13.88
N ALA A 351 8.38 0.77 15.16
CA ALA A 351 8.71 2.06 15.77
C ALA A 351 10.23 2.28 15.83
N GLU A 352 11.03 1.28 16.24
CA GLU A 352 12.49 1.37 16.36
C GLU A 352 13.19 1.73 15.05
N ASN A 353 12.65 1.26 13.93
CA ASN A 353 13.22 1.52 12.61
C ASN A 353 12.64 2.79 11.96
N SER A 354 11.72 3.49 12.63
CA SER A 354 11.12 4.77 12.23
C SER A 354 10.53 4.84 10.81
N LYS A 355 10.26 3.71 10.15
CA LYS A 355 9.77 3.74 8.75
C LYS A 355 8.29 4.08 8.63
N VAL A 356 7.50 3.72 9.64
CA VAL A 356 6.05 3.85 9.66
C VAL A 356 5.59 4.25 11.06
N LEU A 357 4.35 4.72 11.20
CA LEU A 357 3.78 4.94 12.52
C LEU A 357 3.19 3.62 13.07
N PRO A 358 3.51 3.26 14.33
CA PRO A 358 2.96 2.07 14.95
C PRO A 358 1.46 2.26 15.22
N ALA A 359 0.69 1.19 15.04
CA ALA A 359 -0.77 1.21 15.22
C ALA A 359 -1.21 1.20 16.68
N THR A 360 -0.33 0.81 17.61
CA THR A 360 -0.61 0.74 19.04
C THR A 360 -0.50 2.10 19.72
N VAL A 361 -1.30 2.32 20.77
CA VAL A 361 -1.34 3.59 21.51
C VAL A 361 0.00 3.90 22.16
N ALA A 362 0.54 2.95 22.93
CA ALA A 362 1.77 3.15 23.68
C ALA A 362 2.99 3.43 22.79
N GLU A 363 3.21 2.63 21.75
CA GLU A 363 4.33 2.83 20.83
C GLU A 363 4.17 4.12 20.00
N LEU A 364 2.94 4.51 19.63
CA LEU A 364 2.74 5.78 18.94
C LEU A 364 3.09 6.98 19.83
N ASP A 365 2.73 6.94 21.10
CA ASP A 365 3.06 8.01 22.04
C ASP A 365 4.58 8.11 22.28
N GLN A 366 5.28 6.98 22.34
CA GLN A 366 6.76 6.97 22.36
C GLN A 366 7.36 7.61 21.10
N VAL A 367 6.81 7.30 19.92
CA VAL A 367 7.25 7.93 18.66
C VAL A 367 7.00 9.44 18.68
N LYS A 368 5.84 9.90 19.17
CA LYS A 368 5.53 11.34 19.32
C LYS A 368 6.51 12.07 20.24
N GLU A 369 6.95 11.42 21.31
CA GLU A 369 7.90 12.01 22.27
C GLU A 369 9.34 12.04 21.72
N ALA A 370 9.75 11.02 20.95
CA ALA A 370 11.11 10.88 20.46
C ALA A 370 11.38 11.63 19.13
N GLU A 371 10.39 11.68 18.22
CA GLU A 371 10.60 12.14 16.84
C GLU A 371 10.35 13.64 16.66
N VAL A 372 11.39 14.44 16.91
CA VAL A 372 11.31 15.90 16.73
C VAL A 372 11.36 16.30 15.24
N ALA A 373 12.13 15.59 14.42
CA ALA A 373 12.36 15.96 13.02
C ALA A 373 11.18 15.65 12.08
N ASP A 374 10.40 14.61 12.40
CA ASP A 374 9.24 14.16 11.61
C ASP A 374 7.90 14.58 12.26
N LYS A 375 7.95 15.52 13.21
CA LYS A 375 6.76 16.04 13.91
C LYS A 375 5.64 16.47 12.95
N PRO A 376 5.90 17.14 11.81
CA PRO A 376 4.83 17.47 10.86
C PRO A 376 4.10 16.24 10.33
N VAL A 377 4.81 15.15 10.06
CA VAL A 377 4.19 13.89 9.58
C VAL A 377 3.23 13.34 10.62
N ILE A 378 3.64 13.34 11.89
CA ILE A 378 2.80 12.91 13.02
C ILE A 378 1.58 13.82 13.15
N GLU A 379 1.75 15.14 13.05
CA GLU A 379 0.66 16.10 13.15
C GLU A 379 -0.36 15.99 12.00
N MET A 380 0.07 15.55 10.80
CA MET A 380 -0.84 15.31 9.67
C MET A 380 -1.91 14.25 9.97
N MET A 381 -1.74 13.40 11.00
CA MET A 381 -2.80 12.49 11.46
C MET A 381 -4.07 13.25 11.86
N ASN A 382 -3.95 14.44 12.44
CA ASN A 382 -5.09 15.26 12.87
C ASN A 382 -5.89 15.85 11.69
N TYR A 383 -5.34 15.79 10.48
CA TYR A 383 -5.94 16.32 9.26
C TYR A 383 -6.38 15.19 8.31
N ALA A 384 -6.18 13.93 8.70
CA ALA A 384 -6.32 12.80 7.81
C ALA A 384 -7.79 12.42 7.60
N LYS A 385 -8.20 12.33 6.33
CA LYS A 385 -9.54 11.92 5.90
C LYS A 385 -9.54 10.47 5.41
N LYS A 386 -10.72 9.86 5.45
CA LYS A 386 -10.97 8.53 4.86
C LYS A 386 -11.23 8.69 3.36
N PRO A 387 -10.46 8.02 2.47
CA PRO A 387 -10.81 7.94 1.06
C PRO A 387 -12.13 7.19 0.87
N VAL A 388 -12.78 7.37 -0.29
CA VAL A 388 -14.05 6.69 -0.62
C VAL A 388 -13.96 5.16 -0.48
N THR A 389 -12.79 4.57 -0.71
CA THR A 389 -12.50 3.14 -0.51
C THR A 389 -12.63 2.66 0.92
N MET A 390 -12.57 3.56 1.91
CA MET A 390 -12.81 3.25 3.32
C MET A 390 -14.22 3.65 3.78
N ARG A 391 -14.96 4.39 2.96
CA ARG A 391 -16.35 4.83 3.27
C ARG A 391 -17.39 3.91 2.65
N SER A 392 -17.08 3.28 1.52
CA SER A 392 -18.06 2.56 0.71
C SER A 392 -17.46 1.35 -0.02
N ALA A 393 -18.28 0.30 -0.14
CA ALA A 393 -18.02 -0.84 -1.01
C ALA A 393 -17.88 -0.45 -2.50
N ASN A 394 -18.48 0.68 -2.89
CA ASN A 394 -18.36 1.23 -4.23
C ASN A 394 -17.01 1.92 -4.47
N GLY A 395 -16.25 2.25 -3.41
CA GLY A 395 -15.04 3.06 -3.50
C GLY A 395 -13.99 2.59 -4.53
N PRO A 396 -13.72 1.29 -4.68
CA PRO A 396 -12.83 0.79 -5.73
C PRO A 396 -13.26 1.20 -7.15
N VAL A 397 -14.56 1.32 -7.43
CA VAL A 397 -15.08 1.76 -8.73
C VAL A 397 -14.77 3.23 -8.97
N PHE A 398 -14.92 4.08 -7.95
CA PHE A 398 -14.55 5.49 -8.02
C PHE A 398 -13.06 5.67 -8.30
N VAL A 399 -12.20 4.96 -7.58
CA VAL A 399 -10.74 5.03 -7.76
C VAL A 399 -10.33 4.54 -9.14
N GLU A 400 -10.91 3.43 -9.62
CA GLU A 400 -10.62 2.87 -10.95
C GLU A 400 -10.95 3.86 -12.07
N GLU A 401 -12.15 4.43 -12.06
CA GLU A 401 -12.58 5.36 -13.11
C GLU A 401 -11.87 6.71 -13.01
N PHE A 402 -11.58 7.20 -11.79
CA PHE A 402 -10.77 8.40 -11.59
C PHE A 402 -9.35 8.22 -12.12
N THR A 403 -8.71 7.08 -11.85
CA THR A 403 -7.36 6.77 -12.33
C THR A 403 -7.30 6.70 -13.85
N LYS A 404 -8.32 6.10 -14.50
CA LYS A 404 -8.45 6.10 -15.97
C LYS A 404 -8.60 7.52 -16.53
N ALA A 405 -9.39 8.37 -15.88
CA ALA A 405 -9.53 9.77 -16.27
C ALA A 405 -8.19 10.51 -16.17
N LEU A 406 -7.49 10.38 -15.05
CA LEU A 406 -6.16 10.96 -14.84
C LEU A 406 -5.17 10.52 -15.93
N GLU A 407 -5.13 9.23 -16.26
CA GLU A 407 -4.25 8.73 -17.32
C GLU A 407 -4.55 9.39 -18.67
N LYS A 408 -5.81 9.50 -19.06
CA LYS A 408 -6.19 10.19 -20.32
C LYS A 408 -5.81 11.67 -20.29
N ILE A 409 -6.02 12.35 -19.16
CA ILE A 409 -5.70 13.77 -18.97
C ILE A 409 -4.18 14.00 -19.08
N LEU A 410 -3.39 13.20 -18.38
CA LEU A 410 -1.92 13.35 -18.31
C LEU A 410 -1.26 12.97 -19.65
N LEU A 411 -1.82 12.01 -20.39
CA LEU A 411 -1.37 11.66 -21.74
C LEU A 411 -1.88 12.62 -22.82
N GLY A 412 -2.65 13.66 -22.46
CA GLY A 412 -3.22 14.62 -23.41
C GLY A 412 -4.25 14.03 -24.37
N LYS A 413 -4.83 12.87 -24.02
CA LYS A 413 -5.85 12.18 -24.83
C LYS A 413 -7.25 12.80 -24.66
N GLN A 414 -7.48 13.53 -23.58
CA GLN A 414 -8.75 14.17 -23.26
C GLN A 414 -8.53 15.39 -22.34
N ASP A 415 -9.44 16.35 -22.37
CA ASP A 415 -9.46 17.45 -21.40
C ASP A 415 -9.99 16.98 -20.02
N VAL A 416 -9.84 17.82 -19.00
CA VAL A 416 -10.20 17.47 -17.62
C VAL A 416 -11.70 17.23 -17.50
N LYS A 417 -12.53 18.18 -17.94
CA LYS A 417 -13.99 18.08 -17.82
C LYS A 417 -14.54 16.82 -18.51
N GLY A 418 -14.15 16.58 -19.76
CA GLY A 418 -14.62 15.44 -20.53
C GLY A 418 -14.21 14.11 -19.91
N ALA A 419 -12.97 13.99 -19.42
CA ALA A 419 -12.49 12.76 -18.78
C ALA A 419 -13.21 12.48 -17.46
N LEU A 420 -13.48 13.53 -16.66
CA LEU A 420 -14.23 13.39 -15.41
C LEU A 420 -15.73 13.12 -15.66
N ASP A 421 -16.35 13.69 -16.70
CA ASP A 421 -17.72 13.37 -17.10
C ASP A 421 -17.88 11.90 -17.50
N GLU A 422 -16.92 11.36 -18.24
CA GLU A 422 -16.90 9.94 -18.57
C GLU A 422 -16.74 9.09 -17.32
N ALA A 423 -15.86 9.48 -16.39
CA ALA A 423 -15.67 8.78 -15.13
C ALA A 423 -16.96 8.79 -14.28
N ALA A 424 -17.61 9.95 -14.11
CA ALA A 424 -18.88 10.08 -13.39
C ALA A 424 -19.93 9.13 -13.93
N LYS A 425 -20.15 9.18 -15.25
CA LYS A 425 -21.11 8.30 -15.94
C LYS A 425 -20.78 6.81 -15.74
N ASN A 426 -19.50 6.44 -15.82
CA ASN A 426 -19.07 5.06 -15.65
C ASN A 426 -19.25 4.58 -14.21
N VAL A 427 -18.96 5.43 -13.22
CA VAL A 427 -19.15 5.10 -11.81
C VAL A 427 -20.63 4.92 -11.51
N ASP A 428 -21.46 5.92 -11.82
CA ASP A 428 -22.91 5.88 -11.53
C ASP A 428 -23.63 4.75 -12.29
N GLY A 429 -23.07 4.31 -13.43
CA GLY A 429 -23.56 3.14 -14.16
C GLY A 429 -23.14 1.77 -13.60
N LYS A 430 -22.18 1.74 -12.67
CA LYS A 430 -21.60 0.51 -12.07
C LYS A 430 -21.97 0.33 -10.59
N ILE A 431 -22.14 1.43 -9.86
CA ILE A 431 -22.47 1.39 -8.44
C ILE A 431 -23.94 1.01 -8.23
N LYS A 432 -24.25 0.43 -7.07
CA LYS A 432 -25.57 -0.09 -6.73
C LYS A 432 -26.42 0.91 -5.97
#